data_AF-A0A4R9BI26-F1
#
_entry.id   AF-A0A4R9BI26-F1
#
_cell.length_a   1.000
_cell.length_b   1.000
_cell.length_c   1.000
_cell.angle_alpha   90.00
_cell.angle_beta   90.00
_cell.angle_gamma   90.00
#
_symmetry.space_group_name_H-M   'P 1'
#
loop_
_entity.id
_entity.type
_entity.pdbx_description
1 polymer ?
#
loop_
_entity_poly.entity_id
_entity_poly.type
_entity_poly.pdbx_seq_one_letter_code
_entity_poly.pdbx_strand_id
1 'polypeptide(L)'
;MTGRTTSAAVLLIAAMMLAGCAEAPAASYDRTEGDGDSWFVGAKDPRFESLSLCIDDPSVGTSLQSADMPSSRLSMQLVAGSTEEDAIRIADCLGDALTSGQIWITSPRT
;
A
#
# COMPACT_ATOMS: atom_id res chain seq x y z
N MET A 1 -30.81 21.73 58.39
CA MET A 1 -30.16 22.83 57.62
C MET A 1 -28.72 22.41 57.41
N THR A 2 -28.38 21.90 56.23
CA THR A 2 -27.11 21.21 55.97
C THR A 2 -26.47 21.76 54.70
N GLY A 3 -25.29 22.38 54.86
CA GLY A 3 -24.11 22.26 54.00
C GLY A 3 -24.16 22.70 52.53
N ARG A 4 -23.64 23.90 52.25
CA ARG A 4 -23.01 24.29 50.98
C ARG A 4 -21.77 23.44 50.71
N THR A 5 -21.50 23.06 49.45
CA THR A 5 -20.15 23.14 48.82
C THR A 5 -20.16 22.83 47.31
N THR A 6 -19.73 23.83 46.54
CA THR A 6 -18.82 23.85 45.36
C THR A 6 -19.09 23.06 44.07
N SER A 7 -19.17 23.84 42.99
CA SER A 7 -19.02 23.51 41.58
C SER A 7 -17.72 22.78 41.23
N ALA A 8 -17.77 21.85 40.28
CA ALA A 8 -16.73 21.62 39.28
C ALA A 8 -17.35 20.90 38.07
N ALA A 9 -17.52 21.63 36.97
CA ALA A 9 -17.85 21.08 35.67
C ALA A 9 -16.65 20.26 35.17
N VAL A 10 -16.83 18.95 35.01
CA VAL A 10 -15.84 18.09 34.36
C VAL A 10 -16.30 17.86 32.92
N LEU A 11 -15.79 18.71 32.04
CA LEU A 11 -15.69 18.46 30.60
C LEU A 11 -14.79 17.24 30.40
N LEU A 12 -15.33 16.13 29.92
CA LEU A 12 -14.57 14.99 29.39
C LEU A 12 -15.16 14.61 28.03
N ILE A 13 -14.94 15.48 27.03
CA ILE A 13 -15.16 15.18 25.62
C ILE A 13 -13.80 14.76 25.06
N ALA A 14 -13.48 13.47 25.16
CA ALA A 14 -12.30 12.89 24.54
C ALA A 14 -12.55 11.39 24.25
N ALA A 15 -13.40 11.12 23.27
CA ALA A 15 -13.49 9.82 22.61
C ALA A 15 -13.25 10.01 21.11
N MET A 16 -12.12 10.60 20.77
CA MET A 16 -11.49 10.48 19.45
C MET A 16 -10.51 9.31 19.53
N MET A 17 -10.97 8.09 19.24
CA MET A 17 -10.09 6.97 18.95
C MET A 17 -10.62 6.21 17.74
N LEU A 18 -10.20 6.68 16.56
CA LEU A 18 -9.91 5.92 15.34
C LEU A 18 -10.78 4.68 15.03
N ALA A 19 -12.04 4.90 14.63
CA ALA A 19 -12.72 3.97 13.73
C ALA A 19 -12.27 4.29 12.29
N GLY A 20 -11.10 3.78 11.91
CA GLY A 20 -10.47 4.11 10.64
C GLY A 20 -9.53 3.03 10.13
N CYS A 21 -9.74 1.76 10.47
CA CYS A 21 -9.36 0.71 9.53
C CYS A 21 -10.41 0.73 8.42
N ALA A 22 -10.18 1.59 7.42
CA ALA A 22 -10.77 1.36 6.12
C ALA A 22 -10.17 0.04 5.62
N GLU A 23 -10.87 -1.05 5.89
CA GLU A 23 -10.61 -2.33 5.25
C GLU A 23 -10.97 -2.11 3.78
N ALA A 24 -9.99 -1.66 3.00
CA ALA A 24 -10.11 -1.56 1.57
C ALA A 24 -10.53 -2.96 1.06
N PRO A 25 -11.51 -3.05 0.14
CA PRO A 25 -11.84 -4.34 -0.44
C PRO A 25 -10.56 -4.92 -1.01
N ALA A 26 -10.12 -6.08 -0.51
CA ALA A 26 -8.89 -6.73 -0.93
C ALA A 26 -8.83 -6.71 -2.46
N ALA A 27 -7.99 -5.84 -3.02
CA ALA A 27 -7.93 -5.66 -4.44
C ALA A 27 -7.42 -6.97 -5.03
N SER A 28 -8.24 -7.57 -5.90
CA SER A 28 -7.86 -8.81 -6.56
C SER A 28 -6.90 -8.47 -7.70
N TYR A 29 -5.60 -8.41 -7.40
CA TYR A 29 -4.55 -8.22 -8.39
C TYR A 29 -4.37 -9.45 -9.27
N ASP A 30 -3.93 -9.25 -10.52
CA ASP A 30 -3.47 -10.35 -11.36
C ASP A 30 -2.23 -10.98 -10.70
N ARG A 31 -2.27 -12.30 -10.49
CA ARG A 31 -1.22 -13.04 -9.77
C ARG A 31 -0.62 -14.12 -10.65
N THR A 32 0.70 -14.17 -10.65
CA THR A 32 1.47 -15.19 -11.35
C THR A 32 2.55 -15.74 -10.44
N GLU A 33 2.90 -17.01 -10.59
CA GLU A 33 4.10 -17.56 -9.94
C GLU A 33 5.32 -17.20 -10.80
N GLY A 34 6.36 -16.67 -10.16
CA GLY A 34 7.61 -16.31 -10.81
C GLY A 34 8.62 -17.45 -10.78
N ASP A 35 9.72 -17.25 -11.50
CA ASP A 35 10.82 -18.22 -11.56
C ASP A 35 11.93 -17.96 -10.51
N GLY A 36 11.81 -16.89 -9.72
CA GLY A 36 12.83 -16.45 -8.76
C GLY A 36 12.38 -16.49 -7.30
N ASP A 37 13.26 -16.07 -6.40
CA ASP A 37 13.07 -16.15 -4.94
C ASP A 37 12.51 -14.87 -4.31
N SER A 38 12.01 -13.94 -5.13
CA SER A 38 11.53 -12.63 -4.67
C SER A 38 10.12 -12.35 -5.19
N TRP A 39 9.38 -11.58 -4.41
CA TRP A 39 8.15 -10.96 -4.85
C TRP A 39 8.43 -9.84 -5.84
N PHE A 40 7.58 -9.72 -6.85
CA PHE A 40 7.54 -8.58 -7.74
C PHE A 40 6.14 -7.96 -7.75
N VAL A 41 6.10 -6.63 -7.75
CA VAL A 41 4.87 -5.87 -7.94
C VAL A 41 5.10 -4.94 -9.10
N GLY A 42 4.15 -4.84 -10.03
CA GLY A 42 4.34 -4.00 -11.19
C GLY A 42 3.04 -3.47 -11.78
N ALA A 43 3.19 -2.57 -12.74
CA ALA A 43 2.08 -2.00 -13.48
C ALA A 43 2.37 -2.00 -14.98
N LYS A 44 1.38 -2.42 -15.78
CA LYS A 44 1.39 -2.33 -17.24
C LYS A 44 0.70 -1.04 -17.67
N ASP A 45 1.32 -0.34 -18.61
CA ASP A 45 0.88 0.94 -19.16
C ASP A 45 0.49 1.99 -18.11
N PRO A 46 1.32 2.18 -17.05
CA PRO A 46 0.91 3.00 -15.94
C PRO A 46 0.92 4.50 -16.25
N ARG A 47 -0.03 5.22 -15.65
CA ARG A 47 -0.03 6.68 -15.50
C ARG A 47 -0.15 6.99 -14.02
N PHE A 48 0.83 7.71 -13.48
CA PHE A 48 0.91 8.03 -12.06
C PHE A 48 0.67 9.52 -11.84
N GLU A 49 -0.01 9.87 -10.75
CA GLU A 49 0.06 11.24 -10.21
C GLU A 49 1.37 11.44 -9.44
N SER A 50 1.74 10.47 -8.59
CA SER A 50 2.99 10.44 -7.84
C SER A 50 3.36 9.01 -7.48
N LEU A 51 4.61 8.61 -7.71
CA LEU A 51 5.08 7.25 -7.45
C LEU A 51 6.04 7.14 -6.25
N SER A 52 6.55 8.29 -5.77
CA SER A 52 7.64 8.35 -4.80
C SER A 52 7.32 7.59 -3.51
N LEU A 53 6.10 7.75 -2.98
CA LEU A 53 5.67 7.11 -1.74
C LEU A 53 5.71 5.58 -1.79
N CYS A 54 5.50 4.98 -2.95
CA CYS A 54 5.49 3.52 -3.10
C CYS A 54 6.89 2.96 -3.36
N ILE A 55 7.75 3.70 -4.08
CA ILE A 55 9.14 3.25 -4.33
C ILE A 55 10.00 3.38 -3.07
N ASP A 56 9.73 4.39 -2.24
CA ASP A 56 10.48 4.63 -1.00
C ASP A 56 10.09 3.67 0.14
N ASP A 57 9.20 2.70 -0.12
CA ASP A 57 8.81 1.72 0.86
C ASP A 57 9.98 0.80 1.27
N PRO A 58 10.18 0.51 2.57
CA PRO A 58 11.30 -0.33 3.01
C PRO A 58 11.28 -1.76 2.45
N SER A 59 10.13 -2.26 2.02
CA SER A 59 10.04 -3.59 1.39
C SER A 59 10.45 -3.57 -0.08
N VAL A 60 10.58 -2.40 -0.72
CA VAL A 60 11.06 -2.27 -2.11
C VAL A 60 12.59 -2.26 -2.13
N GLY A 61 13.17 -3.24 -2.83
CA GLY A 61 14.62 -3.34 -3.00
C GLY A 61 15.11 -2.66 -4.27
N THR A 62 14.50 -3.00 -5.40
CA THR A 62 14.86 -2.44 -6.72
C THR A 62 13.61 -2.06 -7.48
N SER A 63 13.63 -0.90 -8.15
CA SER A 63 12.57 -0.47 -9.06
C SER A 63 13.12 -0.25 -10.47
N LEU A 64 12.37 -0.72 -11.46
CA LEU A 64 12.68 -0.59 -12.88
C LEU A 64 11.47 -0.01 -13.58
N GLN A 65 11.68 1.11 -14.28
CA GLN A 65 10.68 1.73 -15.13
C GLN A 65 11.19 1.75 -16.57
N SER A 66 10.43 1.15 -17.48
CA SER A 66 10.63 1.27 -18.92
C SER A 66 9.53 2.14 -19.52
N ALA A 67 9.94 3.06 -20.39
CA ALA A 67 9.08 3.94 -21.16
C ALA A 67 9.13 3.61 -22.66
N ASP A 68 9.36 2.34 -23.00
CA ASP A 68 9.40 1.89 -24.39
C ASP A 68 8.01 1.96 -25.02
N MET A 69 7.76 2.95 -25.88
CA MET A 69 6.49 3.04 -26.61
C MET A 69 6.32 1.82 -27.54
N PRO A 70 5.13 1.21 -27.62
CA PRO A 70 3.84 1.71 -27.11
C PRO A 70 3.52 1.29 -25.66
N SER A 71 4.34 0.48 -25.00
CA SER A 71 4.00 -0.10 -23.69
C SER A 71 4.98 0.26 -22.59
N SER A 72 4.57 1.18 -21.72
CA SER A 72 5.33 1.52 -20.52
C SER A 72 5.13 0.46 -19.45
N ARG A 73 6.17 0.15 -18.67
CA ARG A 73 6.10 -0.83 -17.59
C ARG A 73 6.83 -0.32 -16.36
N LEU A 74 6.25 -0.59 -15.21
CA LEU A 74 6.90 -0.49 -13.91
C LEU A 74 7.00 -1.88 -13.31
N SER A 75 8.16 -2.21 -12.75
CA SER A 75 8.36 -3.41 -11.95
C SER A 75 9.20 -3.06 -10.73
N MET A 76 8.75 -3.49 -9.56
CA MET A 76 9.45 -3.38 -8.30
C MET A 76 9.73 -4.79 -7.79
N GLN A 77 10.99 -5.08 -7.53
CA GLN A 77 11.41 -6.26 -6.80
C GLN A 77 11.43 -5.92 -5.31
N LEU A 78 10.76 -6.74 -4.51
CA LEU A 78 10.82 -6.61 -3.06
C LEU A 78 12.11 -7.21 -2.49
N VAL A 79 12.52 -6.74 -1.32
CA VAL A 79 13.70 -7.25 -0.62
C VAL A 79 13.53 -8.72 -0.24
N ALA A 80 14.66 -9.41 -0.05
CA ALA A 80 14.64 -10.80 0.41
C ALA A 80 13.95 -10.92 1.77
N GLY A 81 13.06 -11.91 1.91
CA GLY A 81 12.26 -12.11 3.13
C GLY A 81 10.96 -11.30 3.19
N SER A 82 10.67 -10.46 2.18
CA SER A 82 9.35 -9.85 2.04
C SER A 82 8.25 -10.90 1.90
N THR A 83 7.07 -10.54 2.39
CA THR A 83 5.91 -11.43 2.49
C THR A 83 4.87 -11.13 1.41
N GLU A 84 3.84 -11.98 1.30
CA GLU A 84 2.68 -11.67 0.46
C GLU A 84 1.98 -10.38 0.92
N GLU A 85 1.92 -10.13 2.24
CA GLU A 85 1.33 -8.92 2.80
C GLU A 85 2.09 -7.66 2.34
N ASP A 86 3.42 -7.71 2.27
CA ASP A 86 4.22 -6.63 1.69
C ASP A 86 3.88 -6.39 0.22
N ALA A 87 3.77 -7.46 -0.57
CA ALA A 87 3.43 -7.35 -1.98
C ALA A 87 2.05 -6.73 -2.21
N ILE A 88 1.05 -7.13 -1.41
CA ILE A 88 -0.30 -6.55 -1.44
C ILE A 88 -0.24 -5.08 -1.05
N ARG A 89 0.45 -4.74 0.05
CA ARG A 89 0.58 -3.37 0.53
C ARG A 89 1.22 -2.42 -0.49
N ILE A 90 2.25 -2.88 -1.23
CA ILE A 90 2.82 -2.12 -2.34
C ILE A 90 1.85 -2.00 -3.51
N ALA A 91 1.13 -3.07 -3.84
CA ALA A 91 0.12 -3.05 -4.90
C ALA A 91 -1.03 -2.08 -4.57
N ASP A 92 -1.46 -2.01 -3.31
CA ASP A 92 -2.45 -1.04 -2.83
C ASP A 92 -1.92 0.39 -2.96
N CYS A 93 -0.68 0.65 -2.54
CA CYS A 93 -0.03 1.95 -2.72
C CYS A 93 0.00 2.37 -4.20
N LEU A 94 0.34 1.44 -5.10
CA LEU A 94 0.29 1.69 -6.54
C LEU A 94 -1.12 1.95 -7.03
N GLY A 95 -2.12 1.26 -6.48
CA GLY A 95 -3.53 1.45 -6.82
C GLY A 95 -3.99 2.88 -6.54
N ASP A 96 -3.60 3.42 -5.38
CA ASP A 96 -3.91 4.80 -4.98
C ASP A 96 -3.14 5.84 -5.79
N ALA A 97 -1.93 5.51 -6.26
CA ALA A 97 -1.07 6.39 -7.03
C ALA A 97 -1.40 6.44 -8.54
N LEU A 98 -2.07 5.41 -9.07
CA LEU A 98 -2.35 5.24 -10.49
C LEU A 98 -3.61 6.00 -10.92
N THR A 99 -3.49 6.81 -11.96
CA THR A 99 -4.63 7.33 -12.71
C THR A 99 -5.14 6.31 -13.73
N SER A 100 -4.25 5.45 -14.27
CA SER A 100 -4.62 4.37 -15.18
C SER A 100 -3.51 3.32 -15.30
N GLY A 101 -3.87 2.08 -15.60
CA GLY A 101 -2.92 0.98 -15.81
C GLY A 101 -3.46 -0.31 -15.20
N GLN A 102 -2.70 -1.40 -15.32
CA GLN A 102 -3.06 -2.68 -14.68
C GLN A 102 -1.93 -3.13 -13.76
N ILE A 103 -2.26 -3.31 -12.47
CA ILE A 103 -1.33 -3.83 -11.46
C ILE A 103 -1.32 -5.36 -11.50
N TRP A 104 -0.15 -5.93 -11.29
CA TRP A 104 0.07 -7.37 -11.12
C TRP A 104 1.06 -7.64 -9.99
N ILE A 105 0.96 -8.84 -9.41
CA ILE A 105 1.89 -9.37 -8.42
C ILE A 105 2.45 -10.69 -8.96
N THR A 106 3.76 -10.88 -8.83
CA THR A 106 4.41 -12.17 -9.07
C THR A 106 4.98 -12.70 -7.76
N SER A 107 4.56 -13.91 -7.37
CA SER A 107 5.06 -14.59 -6.18
C SER A 107 6.42 -15.25 -6.45
N PRO A 108 7.26 -15.43 -5.43
CA PRO A 108 8.44 -16.28 -5.56
C PRO A 108 8.04 -17.73 -5.86
N ARG A 109 8.94 -18.48 -6.48
CA ARG A 109 8.77 -19.93 -6.66
C ARG A 109 8.87 -20.63 -5.29
N THR A 110 7.99 -21.59 -5.04
CA THR A 110 8.03 -22.46 -3.85
C THR A 110 8.91 -23.70 -4.04
#